data_AF-A0A833SMB2-F1
#
_entry.id   AF-A0A833SMB2-F1
#
_cell.length_a   1.000
_cell.length_b   1.000
_cell.length_c   1.000
_cell.angle_alpha   90.00
_cell.angle_beta   90.00
_cell.angle_gamma   90.00
#
_symmetry.space_group_name_H-M   'P 1'
#
loop_
_entity.id
_entity.type
_entity.pdbx_description
1 polymer ?
#
loop_
_entity_poly.entity_id
_entity_poly.type
_entity_poly.pdbx_seq_one_letter_code
_entity_poly.pdbx_strand_id
1 'polypeptide(L)'
;MTRDRFAANPFPDVHVSELERQELIELVAVYVEDYIKKYEEFVQVHKRKVDKQRWRHVRSKANLHVYAERTRKELKRRGIEPENSLSATQRLRTTSPAKDLPLFLSVGTFVGELDDLMYGVVNPTLSDMRIKASYVHDINSAAVLCPVVGPSKDDPLRSIVIKWMTVDVPLHSTHLVKSRDFVYIEATGTVFLSNGDRVGYHLLHSIDFPQTTPLPNKIRANLSLFGCFRQLKKNVVDNFACATVDPGGDMRCSLLLSVAAGAMLSATNLRLLWTDEEAGVDVTASPFGL
;
A
#
# COMPACT_ATOMS: atom_id res chain seq x y z
N MET A 1 -19.29 -1.30 23.09
CA MET A 1 -17.92 -0.87 23.45
C MET A 1 -17.07 -0.90 22.20
N THR A 2 -16.81 0.27 21.61
CA THR A 2 -15.83 0.45 20.54
C THR A 2 -14.45 0.08 21.08
N ARG A 3 -13.89 -1.05 20.64
CA ARG A 3 -12.46 -1.35 20.90
C ARG A 3 -11.66 -0.20 20.32
N ASP A 4 -10.80 0.40 21.14
CA ASP A 4 -9.91 1.47 20.71
C ASP A 4 -8.96 0.88 19.64
N ARG A 5 -9.28 1.12 18.36
CA ARG A 5 -8.60 0.54 17.20
C ARG A 5 -7.17 1.07 17.01
N PHE A 6 -6.76 2.07 17.80
CA PHE A 6 -5.44 2.68 17.66
C PHE A 6 -4.68 2.55 18.97
N ALA A 7 -3.81 1.55 19.00
CA ALA A 7 -2.98 1.24 20.15
C ALA A 7 -1.96 2.36 20.43
N ALA A 8 -1.53 2.48 21.69
CA ALA A 8 -0.28 3.15 22.04
C ALA A 8 0.87 2.52 21.24
N ASN A 9 1.84 3.34 20.80
CA ASN A 9 3.04 2.88 20.11
C ASN A 9 3.65 1.67 20.87
N PRO A 10 3.75 0.47 20.26
CA PRO A 10 4.22 -0.72 20.96
C PRO A 10 5.74 -0.79 21.08
N PHE A 11 6.47 0.17 20.53
CA PHE A 11 7.92 0.24 20.53
C PHE A 11 8.42 1.43 21.35
N PRO A 12 9.70 1.41 21.79
CA PRO A 12 10.40 2.63 22.17
C PRO A 12 10.35 3.67 21.05
N ASP A 13 10.54 4.94 21.42
CA ASP A 13 10.56 6.03 20.45
C ASP A 13 11.63 5.80 19.38
N VAL A 14 11.19 5.88 18.12
CA VAL A 14 12.08 5.75 16.97
C VAL A 14 12.66 7.12 16.67
N HIS A 15 13.96 7.26 16.91
CA HIS A 15 14.71 8.46 16.55
C HIS A 15 15.54 8.18 15.31
N VAL A 16 15.49 9.12 14.37
CA VAL A 16 16.22 9.08 13.11
C VAL A 16 17.18 10.26 13.12
N SER A 17 18.47 9.98 12.97
CA SER A 17 19.52 11.00 12.80
C SER A 17 19.35 11.74 11.48
N GLU A 18 20.03 12.87 11.31
CA GLU A 18 19.93 13.62 10.05
C GLU A 18 20.51 12.85 8.86
N LEU A 19 21.53 12.02 9.10
CA LEU A 19 22.08 11.13 8.07
C LEU A 19 21.05 10.07 7.64
N GLU A 20 20.46 9.35 8.60
CA GLU A 20 19.41 8.36 8.31
C GLU A 20 18.19 9.01 7.66
N ARG A 21 17.83 10.24 8.04
CA ARG A 21 16.75 11.01 7.41
C ARG A 21 17.03 11.20 5.91
N GLN A 22 18.25 11.62 5.56
CA GLN A 22 18.67 11.80 4.18
C GLN A 22 18.67 10.48 3.40
N GLU A 23 19.18 9.40 4.01
CA GLU A 23 19.17 8.06 3.41
C GLU A 23 17.73 7.55 3.13
N LEU A 24 16.79 7.79 4.06
CA LEU A 24 15.38 7.43 3.87
C LEU A 24 14.72 8.25 2.76
N ILE A 25 15.04 9.54 2.64
CA ILE A 25 14.55 10.40 1.55
C ILE A 25 15.06 9.90 0.20
N GLU A 26 16.35 9.58 0.10
CA GLU A 26 16.97 9.04 -1.11
C GLU A 26 16.40 7.67 -1.46
N LEU A 27 16.19 6.80 -0.47
CA LEU A 27 15.54 5.51 -0.65
C LEU A 27 14.16 5.70 -1.31
N VAL A 28 13.32 6.57 -0.74
CA VAL A 28 11.99 6.88 -1.28
C VAL A 28 12.08 7.41 -2.71
N ALA A 29 12.99 8.36 -2.97
CA ALA A 29 13.17 8.93 -4.31
C ALA A 29 13.50 7.86 -5.37
N VAL A 30 14.42 6.95 -5.04
CA VAL A 30 14.80 5.84 -5.91
C VAL A 30 13.62 4.89 -6.16
N TYR A 31 12.83 4.57 -5.13
CA TYR A 31 11.63 3.74 -5.29
C TYR A 31 10.59 4.41 -6.18
N VAL A 32 10.33 5.70 -5.96
CA VAL A 32 9.37 6.47 -6.77
C VAL A 32 9.82 6.50 -8.23
N GLU A 33 11.08 6.81 -8.51
CA GLU A 33 11.60 6.84 -9.88
C GLU A 33 11.45 5.48 -10.58
N ASP A 34 11.85 4.39 -9.91
CA ASP A 34 11.76 3.03 -10.43
C ASP A 34 10.32 2.61 -10.76
N TYR A 35 9.34 3.00 -9.93
CA TYR A 35 7.95 2.65 -10.16
C TYR A 35 7.23 3.58 -11.15
N ILE A 36 7.62 4.86 -11.23
CA ILE A 36 7.11 5.78 -12.24
C ILE A 36 7.53 5.32 -13.64
N LYS A 37 8.78 4.90 -13.85
CA LYS A 37 9.23 4.32 -15.12
C LYS A 37 8.37 3.12 -15.55
N LYS A 38 7.99 2.27 -14.59
CA LYS A 38 7.11 1.10 -14.85
C LYS A 38 5.69 1.50 -15.20
N TYR A 39 5.16 2.52 -14.53
CA TYR A 39 3.86 3.07 -14.88
C TYR A 39 3.89 3.65 -16.29
N GLU A 40 4.93 4.41 -16.65
CA GLU A 40 5.11 4.95 -18.00
C GLU A 40 5.22 3.83 -19.04
N GLU A 41 6.00 2.78 -18.78
CA GLU A 41 6.09 1.60 -19.65
C GLU A 41 4.72 0.91 -19.83
N PHE A 42 3.97 0.71 -18.75
CA PHE A 42 2.62 0.15 -18.80
C PHE A 42 1.67 0.99 -19.66
N VAL A 43 1.76 2.31 -19.55
CA VAL A 43 0.94 3.25 -20.32
C VAL A 43 1.37 3.31 -21.79
N GLN A 44 2.67 3.47 -22.05
CA GLN A 44 3.22 3.82 -23.35
C GLN A 44 3.51 2.59 -24.22
N VAL A 45 4.10 1.54 -23.65
CA VAL A 45 4.50 0.31 -24.35
C VAL A 45 3.35 -0.68 -24.34
N HIS A 46 2.84 -1.04 -23.15
CA HIS A 46 1.79 -2.05 -23.04
C HIS A 46 0.39 -1.53 -23.35
N LYS A 47 0.22 -0.22 -23.60
CA LYS A 47 -1.06 0.43 -23.90
C LYS A 47 -2.13 0.10 -22.87
N ARG A 48 -1.74 0.04 -21.59
CA ARG A 48 -2.58 -0.33 -20.44
C ARG A 48 -3.17 -1.75 -20.49
N LYS A 49 -2.60 -2.64 -21.30
CA LYS A 49 -3.03 -4.04 -21.39
C LYS A 49 -2.21 -4.89 -20.45
N VAL A 50 -2.90 -5.63 -19.59
CA VAL A 50 -2.28 -6.64 -18.73
C VAL A 50 -1.97 -7.87 -19.58
N ASP A 51 -0.71 -8.30 -19.59
CA ASP A 51 -0.34 -9.58 -20.18
C ASP A 51 -0.93 -10.73 -19.36
N LYS A 52 -1.98 -11.35 -19.92
CA LYS A 52 -2.70 -12.46 -19.29
C LYS A 52 -1.88 -13.76 -19.26
N GLN A 53 -0.76 -13.87 -19.96
CA GLN A 53 0.13 -15.03 -19.86
C GLN A 53 1.02 -14.95 -18.62
N ARG A 54 1.49 -13.75 -18.26
CA ARG A 54 2.21 -13.48 -17.02
C ARG A 54 1.31 -13.32 -15.79
N TRP A 55 0.26 -12.52 -15.92
CA TRP A 55 -0.63 -12.13 -14.83
C TRP A 55 -1.90 -12.97 -14.77
N ARG A 56 -2.21 -13.51 -13.59
CA ARG A 56 -3.45 -14.23 -13.29
C ARG A 56 -4.37 -13.31 -12.51
N HIS A 57 -5.61 -13.15 -12.98
CA HIS A 57 -6.63 -12.39 -12.26
C HIS A 57 -6.93 -13.01 -10.89
N VAL A 58 -7.08 -12.17 -9.86
CA VAL A 58 -7.37 -12.59 -8.48
C VAL A 58 -8.73 -12.08 -8.03
N ARG A 59 -9.00 -10.78 -8.19
CA ARG A 59 -10.25 -10.14 -7.72
C ARG A 59 -10.51 -8.86 -8.50
N SER A 60 -11.78 -8.47 -8.61
CA SER A 60 -12.20 -7.16 -9.12
C SER A 60 -13.15 -6.49 -8.14
N LYS A 61 -13.18 -5.16 -8.13
CA LYS A 61 -14.22 -4.34 -7.48
C LYS A 61 -14.45 -3.12 -8.36
N ALA A 62 -15.69 -2.95 -8.85
CA ALA A 62 -16.01 -1.96 -9.87
C ALA A 62 -15.03 -2.03 -11.06
N ASN A 63 -14.41 -0.91 -11.43
CA ASN A 63 -13.46 -0.81 -12.54
C ASN A 63 -11.99 -1.07 -12.14
N LEU A 64 -11.74 -1.55 -10.91
CA LEU A 64 -10.41 -1.98 -10.49
C LEU A 64 -10.27 -3.50 -10.53
N HIS A 65 -9.11 -3.94 -11.01
CA HIS A 65 -8.77 -5.35 -11.18
C HIS A 65 -7.40 -5.63 -10.55
N VAL A 66 -7.34 -6.63 -9.68
CA VAL A 66 -6.11 -7.11 -9.08
C VAL A 66 -5.70 -8.44 -9.73
N TYR A 67 -4.43 -8.50 -10.10
CA TYR A 67 -3.76 -9.66 -10.67
C TYR A 67 -2.58 -10.05 -9.78
N ALA A 68 -2.24 -11.33 -9.79
CA ALA A 68 -1.01 -11.84 -9.24
C ALA A 68 -0.16 -12.45 -10.35
N GLU A 69 1.15 -12.26 -10.27
CA GLU A 69 2.09 -12.90 -11.18
C GLU A 69 2.02 -14.41 -11.00
N ARG A 70 2.05 -15.15 -12.11
CA ARG A 70 2.14 -16.60 -12.08
C ARG A 70 3.49 -17.04 -11.53
N THR A 71 3.51 -18.21 -10.90
CA THR A 71 4.76 -18.76 -10.36
C THR A 71 5.80 -18.98 -11.45
N ARG A 72 7.10 -18.98 -11.10
CA ARG A 72 8.18 -19.26 -12.06
C ARG A 72 7.96 -20.58 -12.81
N LYS A 73 7.45 -21.61 -12.14
CA LYS A 73 7.11 -22.90 -12.76
C LYS A 73 6.02 -22.76 -13.83
N GLU A 74 5.00 -21.94 -13.58
CA GLU A 74 3.94 -21.67 -14.55
C GLU A 74 4.42 -20.80 -15.71
N LEU A 75 5.30 -19.83 -15.46
CA LEU A 75 5.89 -18.98 -16.51
C LEU A 75 6.78 -19.81 -17.45
N LYS A 76 7.67 -20.63 -16.89
CA LYS A 76 8.52 -21.56 -17.67
C LYS A 76 7.70 -22.52 -18.54
N ARG A 77 6.61 -23.07 -18.01
CA ARG A 77 5.66 -23.92 -18.78
C ARG A 77 5.00 -23.19 -19.94
N ARG A 78 4.95 -21.86 -19.91
CA ARG A 78 4.37 -21.00 -20.95
C ARG A 78 5.42 -20.42 -21.89
N GLY A 79 6.70 -20.81 -21.75
CA GLY A 79 7.79 -20.26 -22.56
C GLY A 79 8.13 -18.80 -22.23
N ILE A 80 7.70 -18.30 -21.07
CA ILE A 80 8.02 -16.97 -20.60
C ILE A 80 9.21 -17.09 -19.66
N GLU A 81 10.34 -16.49 -20.04
CA GLU A 81 11.45 -16.30 -19.13
C GLU A 81 11.01 -15.36 -18.01
N PRO A 82 11.08 -15.79 -16.73
CA PRO A 82 10.75 -14.92 -15.62
C PRO A 82 11.75 -13.77 -15.62
N GLU A 83 11.35 -12.61 -16.12
CA GLU A 83 12.14 -11.41 -15.97
C GLU A 83 12.48 -11.18 -14.50
N ASN A 84 13.61 -10.54 -14.25
CA ASN A 84 13.98 -9.99 -12.95
C ASN A 84 12.99 -8.89 -12.58
N SER A 85 11.81 -9.34 -12.16
CA SER A 85 10.59 -8.55 -12.15
C SER A 85 10.69 -7.52 -11.03
N LEU A 86 10.76 -6.25 -11.44
CA LEU A 86 10.71 -5.05 -10.61
C LEU A 86 11.94 -4.90 -9.68
N SER A 87 12.92 -4.10 -10.09
CA SER A 87 14.12 -3.67 -9.31
C SER A 87 13.84 -3.37 -7.82
N ALA A 88 12.78 -2.61 -7.55
CA ALA A 88 12.27 -2.29 -6.23
C ALA A 88 11.86 -3.52 -5.38
N THR A 89 11.25 -4.52 -6.00
CA THR A 89 10.83 -5.77 -5.33
C THR A 89 11.96 -6.79 -5.22
N GLN A 90 13.00 -6.69 -6.05
CA GLN A 90 14.23 -7.45 -5.87
C GLN A 90 14.95 -7.06 -4.57
N ARG A 91 14.85 -5.82 -4.10
CA ARG A 91 15.45 -5.40 -2.82
C ARG A 91 14.80 -6.04 -1.59
N LEU A 92 13.51 -6.40 -1.66
CA LEU A 92 12.89 -7.28 -0.64
C LEU A 92 13.35 -8.75 -0.77
N ARG A 93 13.77 -9.17 -1.97
CA ARG A 93 14.31 -10.51 -2.22
C ARG A 93 15.78 -10.64 -1.80
N THR A 94 16.52 -9.55 -1.56
CA THR A 94 17.92 -9.62 -1.10
C THR A 94 18.03 -9.90 0.40
N THR A 95 17.01 -9.55 1.20
CA THR A 95 17.00 -9.77 2.65
C THR A 95 16.40 -11.12 3.07
N SER A 96 15.74 -11.84 2.16
CA SER A 96 15.14 -13.15 2.39
C SER A 96 15.66 -14.18 1.39
N PRO A 97 16.00 -15.43 1.79
CA PRO A 97 16.42 -16.45 0.83
C PRO A 97 15.30 -16.69 -0.17
N ALA A 98 15.50 -16.22 -1.41
CA ALA A 98 14.65 -16.27 -2.60
C ALA A 98 13.32 -17.05 -2.45
N LYS A 99 12.41 -16.58 -1.60
CA LYS A 99 11.02 -17.05 -1.62
C LYS A 99 10.45 -16.46 -2.91
N ASP A 100 9.79 -17.30 -3.72
CA ASP A 100 9.00 -16.85 -4.87
C ASP A 100 7.78 -16.08 -4.35
N LEU A 101 8.02 -14.87 -3.82
CA LEU A 101 6.99 -14.00 -3.28
C LEU A 101 6.07 -13.56 -4.43
N PRO A 102 4.74 -13.63 -4.23
CA PRO A 102 3.80 -13.21 -5.25
C PRO A 102 3.92 -11.69 -5.48
N LEU A 103 4.06 -11.31 -6.74
CA LEU A 103 3.89 -9.94 -7.19
C LEU A 103 2.43 -9.69 -7.52
N PHE A 104 1.92 -8.53 -7.13
CA PHE A 104 0.57 -8.10 -7.41
C PHE A 104 0.58 -6.86 -8.29
N LEU A 105 -0.41 -6.78 -9.18
CA LEU A 105 -0.68 -5.63 -10.04
C LEU A 105 -2.16 -5.28 -9.90
N SER A 106 -2.45 -4.04 -9.53
CA SER A 106 -3.78 -3.47 -9.57
C SER A 106 -3.84 -2.42 -10.67
N VAL A 107 -4.78 -2.58 -11.58
CA VAL A 107 -5.02 -1.62 -12.67
C VAL A 107 -6.50 -1.35 -12.82
N GLY A 108 -6.81 -0.16 -13.32
CA GLY A 108 -8.18 0.21 -13.63
C GLY A 108 -8.43 1.68 -13.36
N THR A 109 -9.69 2.03 -13.16
CA THR A 109 -10.10 3.40 -12.85
C THR A 109 -11.03 3.43 -11.66
N PHE A 110 -11.13 4.60 -11.02
CA PHE A 110 -12.23 4.90 -10.12
C PHE A 110 -12.71 6.33 -10.32
N VAL A 111 -13.90 6.61 -9.80
CA VAL A 111 -14.58 7.90 -9.94
C VAL A 111 -14.05 8.87 -8.88
N GLY A 112 -13.60 10.05 -9.28
CA GLY A 112 -13.14 11.11 -8.38
C GLY A 112 -12.16 12.08 -9.04
N GLU A 113 -11.59 12.96 -8.23
CA GLU A 113 -10.49 13.86 -8.61
C GLU A 113 -9.20 13.44 -7.91
N LEU A 114 -8.07 13.71 -8.56
CA LEU A 114 -6.74 13.31 -8.10
C LEU A 114 -6.39 13.97 -6.77
N ASP A 115 -6.67 15.26 -6.62
CA ASP A 115 -6.31 15.98 -5.39
C ASP A 115 -7.13 15.47 -4.20
N ASP A 116 -8.43 15.25 -4.34
CA ASP A 116 -9.29 14.67 -3.30
C ASP A 116 -8.79 13.30 -2.83
N LEU A 117 -8.43 12.44 -3.80
CA LEU A 117 -7.81 11.16 -3.49
C LEU A 117 -6.52 11.35 -2.71
N MET A 118 -5.64 12.24 -3.17
CA MET A 118 -4.33 12.44 -2.56
C MET A 118 -4.45 13.00 -1.15
N TYR A 119 -5.42 13.88 -0.87
CA TYR A 119 -5.74 14.30 0.51
C TYR A 119 -6.24 13.15 1.37
N GLY A 120 -6.98 12.20 0.80
CA GLY A 120 -7.37 11.00 1.53
C GLY A 120 -6.23 10.00 1.76
N VAL A 121 -5.22 10.02 0.90
CA VAL A 121 -4.03 9.16 0.99
C VAL A 121 -3.06 9.69 2.04
N VAL A 122 -2.81 11.01 2.05
CA VAL A 122 -1.90 11.71 2.97
C VAL A 122 -2.44 11.63 4.39
N ASN A 123 -1.67 11.02 5.30
CA ASN A 123 -2.08 10.80 6.68
C ASN A 123 -0.90 10.90 7.65
N PRO A 124 -0.22 12.05 7.75
CA PRO A 124 1.06 12.18 8.46
C PRO A 124 0.95 11.97 9.98
N THR A 125 -0.21 12.24 10.59
CA THR A 125 -0.40 12.15 12.03
C THR A 125 -1.25 10.96 12.46
N LEU A 126 -1.24 10.65 13.76
CA LEU A 126 -2.12 9.63 14.34
C LEU A 126 -3.60 9.98 14.15
N SER A 127 -3.96 11.28 14.20
CA SER A 127 -5.32 11.73 13.97
C SER A 127 -5.76 11.42 12.53
N ASP A 128 -4.92 11.73 11.55
CA ASP A 128 -5.23 11.46 10.14
C ASP A 128 -5.32 9.95 9.87
N MET A 129 -4.48 9.15 10.55
CA MET A 129 -4.57 7.69 10.50
C MET A 129 -5.89 7.16 11.09
N ARG A 130 -6.39 7.78 12.16
CA ARG A 130 -7.70 7.44 12.76
C ARG A 130 -8.84 7.63 11.79
N ILE A 131 -8.82 8.76 11.09
CA ILE A 131 -9.78 9.06 10.04
C ILE A 131 -9.60 8.04 8.89
N LYS A 132 -8.38 7.79 8.41
CA LYS A 132 -8.14 6.83 7.31
C LYS A 132 -8.68 5.43 7.60
N ALA A 133 -8.51 4.89 8.82
CA ALA A 133 -8.98 3.53 9.12
C ALA A 133 -10.48 3.40 9.39
N SER A 134 -11.24 4.50 9.57
CA SER A 134 -12.71 4.38 9.59
C SER A 134 -13.25 3.95 8.23
N TYR A 135 -12.54 4.29 7.14
CA TYR A 135 -12.90 3.95 5.76
C TYR A 135 -12.19 2.70 5.22
N VAL A 136 -11.02 2.37 5.77
CA VAL A 136 -10.23 1.18 5.42
C VAL A 136 -10.34 0.15 6.54
N HIS A 137 -11.24 -0.82 6.38
CA HIS A 137 -11.58 -1.80 7.42
C HIS A 137 -10.52 -2.90 7.64
N ASP A 138 -9.41 -2.89 6.90
CA ASP A 138 -8.38 -3.94 6.95
C ASP A 138 -7.29 -3.67 8.01
N ILE A 139 -7.29 -2.49 8.65
CA ILE A 139 -6.29 -2.08 9.66
C ILE A 139 -6.89 -2.24 11.06
N ASN A 140 -6.26 -3.06 11.90
CA ASN A 140 -6.72 -3.32 13.27
C ASN A 140 -6.04 -2.44 14.32
N SER A 141 -4.76 -2.13 14.11
CA SER A 141 -3.99 -1.21 14.96
C SER A 141 -2.89 -0.57 14.14
N ALA A 142 -2.61 0.70 14.40
CA ALA A 142 -1.54 1.41 13.73
C ALA A 142 -1.01 2.57 14.59
N ALA A 143 0.25 2.92 14.37
CA ALA A 143 0.94 3.99 15.07
C ALA A 143 1.89 4.74 14.12
N VAL A 144 2.02 6.05 14.32
CA VAL A 144 3.12 6.85 13.76
C VAL A 144 4.32 6.67 14.68
N LEU A 145 5.44 6.20 14.12
CA LEU A 145 6.67 5.98 14.89
C LEU A 145 7.59 7.20 14.82
N CYS A 146 7.81 7.74 13.61
CA CYS A 146 8.71 8.87 13.42
C CYS A 146 8.42 9.63 12.12
N PRO A 147 8.15 10.96 12.16
CA PRO A 147 8.04 11.78 10.96
C PRO A 147 9.43 12.08 10.37
N VAL A 148 9.59 11.82 9.06
CA VAL A 148 10.84 12.05 8.32
C VAL A 148 10.73 13.34 7.49
N VAL A 149 9.62 13.53 6.79
CA VAL A 149 9.27 14.76 6.06
C VAL A 149 7.78 15.01 6.26
N GLY A 150 7.41 16.21 6.69
CA GLY A 150 6.02 16.62 6.84
C GLY A 150 5.51 17.45 5.65
N PRO A 151 4.19 17.47 5.41
CA PRO A 151 3.57 18.41 4.48
C PRO A 151 3.91 19.87 4.77
N SER A 152 4.02 20.68 3.72
CA SER A 152 4.21 22.13 3.84
C SER A 152 3.07 22.87 3.12
N LYS A 153 3.03 24.21 3.26
CA LYS A 153 2.07 25.03 2.51
C LYS A 153 2.29 24.95 1.00
N ASP A 154 3.55 24.84 0.57
CA ASP A 154 3.93 24.82 -0.84
C ASP A 154 3.83 23.41 -1.43
N ASP A 155 3.95 22.37 -0.59
CA ASP A 155 3.85 20.97 -0.99
C ASP A 155 3.01 20.18 0.04
N PRO A 156 1.68 20.33 0.01
CA PRO A 156 0.78 19.76 1.01
C PRO A 156 0.61 18.24 0.89
N LEU A 157 1.02 17.65 -0.23
CA LEU A 157 0.88 16.21 -0.48
C LEU A 157 2.17 15.44 -0.18
N ARG A 158 3.29 16.14 0.02
CA ARG A 158 4.58 15.52 0.33
C ARG A 158 4.68 15.16 1.80
N SER A 159 4.76 13.86 2.06
CA SER A 159 4.93 13.32 3.40
C SER A 159 5.79 12.08 3.33
N ILE A 160 6.67 11.89 4.32
CA ILE A 160 7.46 10.68 4.54
C ILE A 160 7.43 10.38 6.03
N VAL A 161 6.87 9.24 6.42
CA VAL A 161 6.65 8.90 7.82
C VAL A 161 6.91 7.42 8.05
N ILE A 162 7.61 7.10 9.13
CA ILE A 162 7.81 5.73 9.60
C ILE A 162 6.61 5.35 10.46
N LYS A 163 6.01 4.21 10.13
CA LYS A 163 4.76 3.75 10.74
C LYS A 163 4.83 2.27 11.07
N TRP A 164 3.92 1.90 11.96
CA TRP A 164 3.61 0.53 12.28
C TRP A 164 2.13 0.26 12.08
N MET A 165 1.79 -0.92 11.57
CA MET A 165 0.41 -1.38 11.49
C MET A 165 0.29 -2.88 11.72
N THR A 166 -0.90 -3.32 12.10
CA THR A 166 -1.28 -4.73 12.16
C THR A 166 -2.47 -5.00 11.28
N VAL A 167 -2.36 -6.07 10.51
CA VAL A 167 -3.41 -6.55 9.63
C VAL A 167 -3.94 -7.86 10.18
N ASP A 168 -5.23 -7.90 10.47
CA ASP A 168 -5.89 -9.14 10.86
C ASP A 168 -6.18 -9.97 9.61
N VAL A 169 -5.63 -11.17 9.60
CA VAL A 169 -5.92 -12.16 8.57
C VAL A 169 -7.24 -12.87 8.90
N PRO A 170 -8.09 -13.17 7.89
CA PRO A 170 -9.25 -14.03 8.09
C PRO A 170 -8.84 -15.32 8.82
N LEU A 171 -9.67 -15.75 9.77
CA LEU A 171 -9.41 -16.87 10.70
C LEU A 171 -8.42 -16.58 11.85
N HIS A 172 -8.02 -15.33 12.11
CA HIS A 172 -7.23 -15.00 13.31
C HIS A 172 -7.92 -15.47 14.62
N SER A 173 -9.26 -15.38 14.68
CA SER A 173 -10.05 -15.84 15.84
C SER A 173 -10.00 -17.35 16.09
N THR A 174 -9.49 -18.16 15.14
CA THR A 174 -9.37 -19.62 15.32
C THR A 174 -8.03 -20.04 15.90
N HIS A 175 -7.13 -19.10 16.22
CA HIS A 175 -5.74 -19.32 16.67
C HIS A 175 -4.85 -20.11 15.68
N LEU A 176 -5.37 -20.48 14.51
CA LEU A 176 -4.66 -21.27 13.50
C LEU A 176 -3.68 -20.42 12.68
N VAL A 177 -3.88 -19.09 12.66
CA VAL A 177 -3.06 -18.14 11.91
C VAL A 177 -2.73 -16.94 12.80
N LYS A 178 -1.44 -16.72 13.10
CA LYS A 178 -0.98 -15.57 13.90
C LYS A 178 -1.22 -14.22 13.19
N SER A 179 -1.47 -13.15 13.93
CA SER A 179 -1.56 -11.79 13.36
C SER A 179 -0.21 -11.36 12.78
N ARG A 180 -0.25 -10.51 11.76
CA ARG A 180 0.95 -9.94 11.12
C ARG A 180 1.05 -8.47 11.45
N ASP A 181 2.27 -8.05 11.77
CA ASP A 181 2.61 -6.64 11.91
C ASP A 181 3.64 -6.22 10.86
N PHE A 182 3.65 -4.93 10.56
CA PHE A 182 4.52 -4.31 9.58
C PHE A 182 5.11 -3.05 10.19
N VAL A 183 6.42 -2.88 10.02
CA VAL A 183 7.11 -1.60 10.20
C VAL A 183 7.51 -1.14 8.81
N TYR A 184 7.18 0.09 8.45
CA TYR A 184 7.32 0.57 7.08
C TYR A 184 7.45 2.09 7.01
N ILE A 185 8.11 2.56 5.95
CA ILE A 185 8.06 3.95 5.51
C ILE A 185 6.84 4.13 4.60
N GLU A 186 6.00 5.10 4.92
CA GLU A 186 4.91 5.59 4.06
C GLU A 186 5.33 6.91 3.45
N ALA A 187 5.33 7.00 2.12
CA ALA A 187 5.63 8.22 1.40
C ALA A 187 4.52 8.57 0.41
N THR A 188 4.21 9.86 0.32
CA THR A 188 3.19 10.43 -0.57
C THR A 188 3.73 11.68 -1.23
N GLY A 189 3.18 12.02 -2.38
CA GLY A 189 3.49 13.26 -3.07
C GLY A 189 2.99 13.24 -4.51
N THR A 190 3.45 14.21 -5.29
CA THR A 190 3.18 14.25 -6.72
C THR A 190 4.45 14.42 -7.53
N VAL A 191 4.44 13.91 -8.75
CA VAL A 191 5.54 14.05 -9.72
C VAL A 191 4.95 14.33 -11.10
N PHE A 192 5.77 14.87 -11.99
CA PHE A 192 5.43 15.02 -13.40
C PHE A 192 6.09 13.90 -14.20
N LEU A 193 5.31 13.27 -15.07
CA LEU A 193 5.80 12.28 -16.02
C LEU A 193 6.59 12.94 -17.15
N SER A 194 7.28 12.13 -17.96
CA SER A 194 8.04 12.60 -19.13
C SER A 194 7.18 13.36 -20.15
N ASN A 195 5.87 13.10 -20.19
CA ASN A 195 4.92 13.76 -21.08
C ASN A 195 4.28 15.03 -20.46
N GLY A 196 4.68 15.43 -19.25
CA GLY A 196 4.12 16.59 -18.53
C GLY A 196 2.86 16.30 -17.73
N ASP A 197 2.31 15.08 -17.75
CA ASP A 197 1.15 14.75 -16.91
C ASP A 197 1.56 14.73 -15.43
N ARG A 198 0.77 15.38 -14.56
CA ARG A 198 0.93 15.27 -13.11
C ARG A 198 0.30 13.96 -12.62
N VAL A 199 1.03 13.25 -11.76
CA VAL A 199 0.56 12.05 -11.07
C VAL A 199 0.79 12.14 -9.57
N GLY A 200 -0.12 11.58 -8.80
CA GLY A 200 0.06 11.33 -7.38
C GLY A 200 0.65 9.95 -7.14
N TYR A 201 1.44 9.80 -6.08
CA TYR A 201 1.99 8.51 -5.68
C TYR A 201 1.76 8.18 -4.21
N HIS A 202 1.72 6.89 -3.91
CA HIS A 202 1.63 6.35 -2.56
C HIS A 202 2.56 5.14 -2.43
N LEU A 203 3.62 5.27 -1.64
CA LEU A 203 4.60 4.23 -1.39
C LEU A 203 4.46 3.75 0.05
N LEU A 204 4.37 2.43 0.24
CA LEU A 204 4.66 1.78 1.51
C LEU A 204 5.80 0.80 1.29
N HIS A 205 6.86 0.89 2.10
CA HIS A 205 7.98 -0.04 2.00
C HIS A 205 8.45 -0.46 3.39
N SER A 206 8.52 -1.76 3.65
CA SER A 206 8.98 -2.28 4.93
C SER A 206 10.45 -1.96 5.16
N ILE A 207 10.74 -1.46 6.36
CA ILE A 207 12.08 -1.14 6.84
C ILE A 207 12.18 -1.56 8.29
N ASP A 208 13.40 -1.85 8.74
CA ASP A 208 13.66 -2.31 10.10
C ASP A 208 14.49 -1.28 10.87
N PHE A 209 14.13 -1.08 12.13
CA PHE A 209 14.89 -0.28 13.09
C PHE A 209 15.27 -1.12 14.30
N PRO A 210 16.43 -0.89 14.93
CA PRO A 210 16.83 -1.57 16.16
C PRO A 210 15.76 -1.52 17.28
N GLN A 211 15.03 -0.40 17.37
CA GLN A 211 13.96 -0.18 18.35
C GLN A 211 12.69 -1.02 18.07
N THR A 212 12.53 -1.52 16.85
CA THR A 212 11.28 -2.15 16.38
C THR A 212 11.34 -3.68 16.42
N THR A 213 11.76 -4.22 17.56
CA THR A 213 11.91 -5.66 17.76
C THR A 213 10.58 -6.42 17.56
N PRO A 214 10.60 -7.69 17.11
CA PRO A 214 9.38 -8.46 16.90
C PRO A 214 8.50 -8.54 18.15
N LEU A 215 7.21 -8.24 18.00
CA LEU A 215 6.26 -8.26 19.11
C LEU A 215 5.83 -9.68 19.47
N PRO A 216 5.55 -9.98 20.76
CA PRO A 216 5.05 -11.28 21.16
C PRO A 216 3.72 -11.60 20.47
N ASN A 217 3.53 -12.86 20.07
CA ASN A 217 2.34 -13.37 19.39
C ASN A 217 2.04 -12.76 18.00
N LYS A 218 2.95 -11.97 17.43
CA LYS A 218 2.86 -11.46 16.06
C LYS A 218 3.98 -12.00 15.20
N ILE A 219 3.74 -12.06 13.90
CA ILE A 219 4.77 -12.38 12.90
C ILE A 219 5.07 -11.10 12.13
N ARG A 220 6.33 -10.65 12.17
CA ARG A 220 6.79 -9.52 11.35
C ARG A 220 6.72 -9.91 9.88
N ALA A 221 5.85 -9.25 9.14
CA ALA A 221 5.72 -9.39 7.70
C ALA A 221 6.36 -8.18 7.01
N ASN A 222 6.76 -8.36 5.75
CA ASN A 222 7.35 -7.30 4.93
C ASN A 222 6.48 -7.04 3.71
N LEU A 223 6.38 -5.78 3.30
CA LEU A 223 5.69 -5.40 2.08
C LEU A 223 6.44 -4.30 1.32
N SER A 224 6.20 -4.23 0.02
CA SER A 224 6.51 -3.06 -0.79
C SER A 224 5.31 -2.84 -1.70
N LEU A 225 4.61 -1.74 -1.52
CA LEU A 225 3.46 -1.32 -2.31
C LEU A 225 3.73 0.05 -2.88
N PHE A 226 3.46 0.22 -4.17
CA PHE A 226 3.48 1.52 -4.83
C PHE A 226 2.19 1.70 -5.60
N GLY A 227 1.47 2.80 -5.35
CA GLY A 227 0.35 3.28 -6.12
C GLY A 227 0.71 4.53 -6.91
N CYS A 228 0.24 4.61 -8.15
CA CYS A 228 0.32 5.75 -9.05
C CYS A 228 -1.09 6.11 -9.52
N PHE A 229 -1.42 7.40 -9.40
CA PHE A 229 -2.74 7.92 -9.69
C PHE A 229 -2.66 9.07 -10.68
N ARG A 230 -3.46 9.03 -11.75
CA ARG A 230 -3.46 10.07 -12.78
C ARG A 230 -4.86 10.51 -13.14
N GLN A 231 -5.12 11.82 -13.16
CA GLN A 231 -6.38 12.35 -13.70
C GLN A 231 -6.42 12.09 -15.21
N LEU A 232 -7.44 11.37 -15.70
CA LEU A 232 -7.65 11.17 -17.14
C LEU A 232 -8.58 12.23 -17.73
N LYS A 233 -9.61 12.56 -16.97
CA LYS A 233 -10.63 13.58 -17.25
C LYS A 233 -11.41 13.82 -15.96
N LYS A 234 -12.27 14.83 -15.93
CA LYS A 234 -13.17 15.09 -14.79
C LYS A 234 -13.84 13.80 -14.30
N ASN A 235 -13.80 13.56 -13.00
CA ASN A 235 -14.34 12.40 -12.30
C ASN A 235 -13.76 11.04 -12.69
N VAL A 236 -12.58 10.96 -13.33
CA VAL A 236 -11.94 9.69 -13.68
C VAL A 236 -10.44 9.72 -13.38
N VAL A 237 -10.05 8.94 -12.38
CA VAL A 237 -8.65 8.73 -11.99
C VAL A 237 -8.20 7.34 -12.44
N ASP A 238 -7.09 7.29 -13.17
CA ASP A 238 -6.34 6.08 -13.52
C ASP A 238 -5.60 5.56 -12.28
N ASN A 239 -5.61 4.25 -12.08
CA ASN A 239 -4.93 3.58 -10.99
C ASN A 239 -3.96 2.54 -11.56
N PHE A 240 -2.70 2.66 -11.17
CA PHE A 240 -1.70 1.63 -11.34
C PHE A 240 -1.01 1.39 -10.01
N ALA A 241 -1.11 0.18 -9.47
CA ALA A 241 -0.41 -0.16 -8.25
C ALA A 241 0.30 -1.51 -8.37
N CYS A 242 1.50 -1.59 -7.82
CA CYS A 242 2.29 -2.82 -7.74
C CYS A 242 2.56 -3.13 -6.28
N ALA A 243 2.46 -4.40 -5.88
CA ALA A 243 2.79 -4.79 -4.52
C ALA A 243 3.51 -6.14 -4.44
N THR A 244 4.34 -6.30 -3.42
CA THR A 244 4.93 -7.56 -2.99
C THR A 244 4.71 -7.70 -1.50
N VAL A 245 4.36 -8.90 -1.04
CA VAL A 245 4.14 -9.17 0.38
C VAL A 245 4.85 -10.47 0.77
N ASP A 246 5.76 -10.38 1.74
CA ASP A 246 6.30 -11.51 2.49
C ASP A 246 5.51 -11.65 3.80
N PRO A 247 4.76 -12.76 4.00
CA PRO A 247 4.01 -12.97 5.23
C PRO A 247 4.87 -13.23 6.48
N GLY A 248 6.20 -13.31 6.36
CA GLY A 248 7.17 -13.46 7.47
C GLY A 248 7.22 -14.86 8.10
N GLY A 249 6.27 -15.72 7.74
CA GLY A 249 6.12 -17.08 8.23
C GLY A 249 5.07 -17.81 7.39
N ASP A 250 4.68 -19.00 7.81
CA ASP A 250 3.79 -19.83 7.00
C ASP A 250 2.40 -19.19 6.83
N MET A 251 2.03 -19.04 5.56
CA MET A 251 0.71 -18.60 5.15
C MET A 251 0.33 -19.34 3.87
N ARG A 252 -0.88 -19.91 3.83
CA ARG A 252 -1.38 -20.54 2.61
C ARG A 252 -1.43 -19.52 1.48
N CYS A 253 -0.88 -19.87 0.32
CA CYS A 253 -0.79 -18.97 -0.83
C CYS A 253 -2.17 -18.39 -1.24
N SER A 254 -3.23 -19.20 -1.24
CA SER A 254 -4.59 -18.71 -1.52
C SER A 254 -5.10 -17.67 -0.52
N LEU A 255 -4.74 -17.80 0.75
CA LEU A 255 -5.08 -16.82 1.78
C LEU A 255 -4.30 -15.52 1.59
N LEU A 256 -2.98 -15.61 1.35
CA LEU A 256 -2.13 -14.45 1.05
C LEU A 256 -2.66 -13.67 -0.16
N LEU A 257 -2.99 -14.36 -1.25
CA LEU A 257 -3.57 -13.75 -2.45
C LEU A 257 -4.89 -13.03 -2.16
N SER A 258 -5.76 -13.65 -1.35
CA SER A 258 -7.06 -13.08 -0.99
C SER A 258 -6.93 -11.82 -0.13
N VAL A 259 -6.07 -11.85 0.88
CA VAL A 259 -5.83 -10.72 1.81
C VAL A 259 -5.18 -9.56 1.08
N ALA A 260 -4.10 -9.80 0.34
CA ALA A 260 -3.41 -8.75 -0.41
C ALA A 260 -4.32 -8.11 -1.47
N ALA A 261 -5.11 -8.91 -2.20
CA ALA A 261 -6.06 -8.36 -3.18
C ALA A 261 -7.19 -7.56 -2.52
N GLY A 262 -7.65 -7.96 -1.33
CA GLY A 262 -8.59 -7.17 -0.53
C GLY A 262 -8.02 -5.79 -0.19
N ALA A 263 -6.81 -5.78 0.38
CA ALA A 263 -6.13 -4.55 0.78
C ALA A 263 -5.91 -3.60 -0.42
N MET A 264 -5.48 -4.10 -1.58
CA MET A 264 -5.29 -3.27 -2.78
C MET A 264 -6.60 -2.67 -3.31
N LEU A 265 -7.73 -3.37 -3.17
CA LEU A 265 -9.04 -2.86 -3.59
C LEU A 265 -9.66 -1.90 -2.57
N SER A 266 -9.25 -1.98 -1.30
CA SER A 266 -9.72 -1.09 -0.24
C SER A 266 -9.31 0.37 -0.46
N ALA A 267 -8.24 0.63 -1.22
CA ALA A 267 -7.78 1.97 -1.58
C ALA A 267 -8.87 2.83 -2.26
N THR A 268 -9.86 2.21 -2.91
CA THR A 268 -11.04 2.91 -3.48
C THR A 268 -11.93 3.57 -2.45
N ASN A 269 -11.86 3.14 -1.18
CA ASN A 269 -12.68 3.69 -0.11
C ASN A 269 -12.15 5.05 0.40
N LEU A 270 -10.89 5.41 0.10
CA LEU A 270 -10.32 6.72 0.48
C LEU A 270 -11.07 7.90 -0.16
N ARG A 271 -11.88 7.65 -1.19
CA ARG A 271 -12.81 8.62 -1.77
C ARG A 271 -13.82 9.19 -0.75
N LEU A 272 -14.22 8.39 0.24
CA LEU A 272 -15.30 8.77 1.16
C LEU A 272 -14.87 9.80 2.22
N LEU A 273 -13.58 10.12 2.29
CA LEU A 273 -13.03 11.08 3.25
C LEU A 273 -13.57 12.52 3.08
N TRP A 274 -14.04 12.89 1.89
CA TRP A 274 -14.50 14.25 1.59
C TRP A 274 -15.96 14.34 1.13
N THR A 275 -16.55 13.26 0.61
CA THR A 275 -17.98 13.27 0.23
C THR A 275 -18.91 13.35 1.44
N ASP A 276 -18.46 12.81 2.58
CA ASP A 276 -19.23 12.84 3.83
C ASP A 276 -19.02 14.15 4.61
N GLU A 277 -18.02 14.96 4.27
CA GLU A 277 -17.80 16.26 4.90
C GLU A 277 -18.68 17.37 4.27
N GLU A 278 -19.01 17.25 2.97
CA GLU A 278 -20.01 18.12 2.32
C GLU A 278 -21.46 17.68 2.55
N ALA A 279 -21.70 16.40 2.77
CA ALA A 279 -23.01 15.89 3.16
C ALA A 279 -23.02 15.76 4.69
N GLY A 280 -23.49 16.79 5.41
CA GLY A 280 -23.66 16.76 6.88
C GLY A 280 -24.56 15.62 7.37
N VAL A 281 -24.06 14.39 7.33
CA VAL A 281 -24.74 13.16 7.69
C VAL A 281 -24.29 12.83 9.10
N ASP A 282 -25.21 13.08 10.02
CA ASP A 282 -25.15 12.73 11.42
C ASP A 282 -24.84 11.22 11.58
N VAL A 283 -23.65 10.90 12.09
CA VAL A 283 -23.21 9.53 12.39
C VAL A 283 -23.83 9.08 13.71
N THR A 284 -25.16 9.05 13.77
CA THR A 284 -25.93 8.52 14.90
C THR A 284 -27.17 7.74 14.43
N ALA A 285 -27.01 6.82 13.48
CA ALA A 285 -28.05 5.85 13.17
C ALA A 285 -27.48 4.43 13.06
N SER A 286 -27.56 3.69 14.17
CA SER A 286 -27.35 2.23 14.22
C SER A 286 -28.49 1.54 13.46
N PRO A 287 -28.23 0.60 12.51
CA PRO A 287 -29.28 -0.07 11.76
C PRO A 287 -29.80 -1.37 12.41
N PHE A 288 -29.57 -1.59 13.72
CA PHE A 288 -30.17 -2.73 14.42
C PHE A 288 -31.29 -2.25 15.36
N GLY A 289 -32.47 -2.07 14.77
CA GLY A 289 -33.73 -2.15 15.49
C GLY A 289 -34.25 -3.58 15.43
N LEU A 290 -34.20 -4.25 16.59
CA LEU A 290 -34.99 -5.37 17.12
C LEU A 290 -34.11 -6.27 18.00
#